data_AF-A0A6P5IMF2-F1
#
_entry.id   AF-A0A6P5IMF2-F1
#
_cell.length_a   1.000
_cell.length_b   1.000
_cell.length_c   1.000
_cell.angle_alpha   90.00
_cell.angle_beta   90.00
_cell.angle_gamma   90.00
#
_symmetry.space_group_name_H-M   'P 1'
#
loop_
_entity.id
_entity.type
_entity.pdbx_description
1 polymer ?
#
loop_
_entity_poly.entity_id
_entity_poly.type
_entity_poly.pdbx_seq_one_letter_code
_entity_poly.pdbx_strand_id
1 'polypeptide(L)'
;MEKEREEQQQQLRALRAEIAALQRRLEQTHPAAALDPERDPELERRRPAGGRESAGDLEGQLGRAESGLSFLSRLTGISIADYSMARAQLPGSGGSAGENGLRVLRKGRLAGQCHAVPFQLEFQLLEMQSEESSSAAITDLSIVLEPMEYSALSRFVARTEEKRDLFLFFRSLHFFLEWCEYRQRTFQYFKLITRWACVCTCVRGPRPCPTTALLGLLFTWRNLLPWSVIDQQVF
;
A
#
# COMPACT_ATOMS: atom_id res chain seq x y z
N MET A 1 -45.36 -0.60 49.04
CA MET A 1 -45.94 -1.36 47.91
C MET A 1 -46.56 -0.47 46.84
N GLU A 2 -47.67 0.25 47.07
CA GLU A 2 -48.27 1.11 46.01
C GLU A 2 -47.40 2.32 45.65
N LYS A 3 -46.85 3.00 46.65
CA LYS A 3 -45.98 4.17 46.46
C LYS A 3 -44.70 3.87 45.66
N GLU A 4 -44.04 2.75 45.95
CA GLU A 4 -42.86 2.30 45.17
C GLU A 4 -43.22 1.96 43.72
N ARG A 5 -44.42 1.43 43.49
CA ARG A 5 -44.90 1.10 42.14
C ARG A 5 -45.17 2.36 41.33
N GLU A 6 -45.66 3.42 41.96
CA GLU A 6 -45.86 4.74 41.34
C GLU A 6 -44.53 5.42 41.02
N GLU A 7 -43.56 5.37 41.94
CA GLU A 7 -42.21 5.90 41.73
C GLU A 7 -41.49 5.18 40.59
N GLN A 8 -41.59 3.84 40.53
CA GLN A 8 -41.07 3.04 39.41
C GLN A 8 -41.77 3.39 38.08
N GLN A 9 -43.08 3.62 38.10
CA GLN A 9 -43.82 4.04 36.90
C GLN A 9 -43.45 5.46 36.44
N GLN A 10 -43.09 6.35 37.35
CA GLN A 10 -42.60 7.69 37.01
C GLN A 10 -41.19 7.63 36.44
N GLN A 11 -40.30 6.83 37.03
CA GLN A 11 -38.94 6.62 36.50
C GLN A 11 -38.97 6.01 35.09
N LEU A 12 -39.81 4.99 34.86
CA LEU A 12 -39.99 4.42 33.52
C LEU A 12 -40.51 5.44 32.51
N ARG A 13 -41.40 6.33 32.92
CA ARG A 13 -41.90 7.40 32.05
C ARG A 13 -40.83 8.44 31.73
N ALA A 14 -40.05 8.85 32.72
CA ALA A 14 -38.95 9.79 32.54
C ALA A 14 -37.86 9.23 31.61
N LEU A 15 -37.42 7.99 31.84
CA LEU A 15 -36.42 7.32 31.00
C LEU A 15 -36.91 7.14 29.56
N ARG A 16 -38.18 6.79 29.36
CA ARG A 16 -38.76 6.71 28.00
C ARG A 16 -38.76 8.06 27.29
N ALA A 17 -39.04 9.15 28.01
CA ALA A 17 -39.00 10.49 27.43
C ALA A 17 -37.57 10.91 27.07
N GLU A 18 -36.58 10.56 27.89
CA GLU A 18 -35.17 10.82 27.64
C GLU A 18 -34.66 10.04 26.42
N ILE A 19 -34.96 8.74 26.33
CA ILE A 19 -34.61 7.91 25.16
C ILE A 19 -35.23 8.51 23.88
N ALA A 20 -36.50 8.92 23.92
CA ALA A 20 -37.15 9.54 22.77
C ALA A 20 -36.56 10.91 22.40
N ALA A 21 -36.04 11.67 23.38
CA ALA A 21 -35.33 12.91 23.12
C ALA A 21 -33.93 12.67 22.54
N LEU A 22 -33.21 11.66 23.04
CA LEU A 22 -31.91 11.26 22.53
C LEU A 22 -31.98 10.71 21.11
N GLN A 23 -32.98 9.87 20.81
CA GLN A 23 -33.23 9.35 19.46
C GLN A 23 -33.51 10.48 18.46
N ARG A 24 -34.36 11.45 18.83
CA ARG A 24 -34.61 12.64 17.99
C ARG A 24 -33.36 13.48 17.78
N ARG A 25 -32.52 13.65 18.81
CA ARG A 25 -31.22 14.34 18.65
C ARG A 25 -30.30 13.58 17.70
N LEU A 26 -30.32 12.26 17.74
CA LEU A 26 -29.48 11.40 16.90
C LEU A 26 -29.95 11.45 15.44
N GLU A 27 -31.25 11.42 15.18
CA GLU A 27 -31.86 11.60 13.84
C GLU A 27 -31.62 13.01 13.26
N GLN A 28 -31.64 14.04 14.11
CA GLN A 28 -31.31 15.41 13.70
C GLN A 28 -29.82 15.60 13.42
N THR A 29 -28.96 14.80 14.07
CA THR A 29 -27.50 14.86 13.91
C THR A 29 -27.03 13.96 12.76
N HIS A 30 -27.80 12.91 12.41
CA HIS A 30 -27.46 11.96 11.36
C HIS A 30 -28.65 11.74 10.40
N PRO A 31 -28.68 12.39 9.22
CA PRO A 31 -29.42 11.81 8.11
C PRO A 31 -28.62 10.59 7.61
N ALA A 32 -29.07 9.40 7.98
CA ALA A 32 -28.76 8.11 7.36
C ALA A 32 -27.27 7.85 6.99
N ALA A 33 -26.46 7.48 7.98
CA ALA A 33 -25.27 6.67 7.74
C ALA A 33 -25.15 5.64 8.86
N ALA A 34 -25.10 4.37 8.46
CA ALA A 34 -25.01 3.22 9.34
C ALA A 34 -23.86 3.35 10.34
N LEU A 35 -24.12 2.93 11.57
CA LEU A 35 -23.17 2.95 12.68
C LEU A 35 -22.05 1.92 12.45
N ASP A 36 -20.85 2.39 12.15
CA ASP A 36 -19.61 1.65 12.42
C ASP A 36 -19.16 1.96 13.86
N PRO A 37 -19.01 0.95 14.75
CA PRO A 37 -18.63 1.18 16.13
C PRO A 37 -17.10 1.07 16.30
N GLU A 38 -16.32 1.99 15.72
CA GLU A 38 -14.89 2.10 16.05
C GLU A 38 -14.27 3.48 15.77
N ARG A 39 -15.01 4.58 15.99
CA ARG A 39 -14.41 5.93 15.92
C ARG A 39 -13.67 6.26 17.22
N ASP A 40 -12.35 6.12 17.15
CA ASP A 40 -11.39 6.51 18.18
C ASP A 40 -11.44 8.05 18.40
N PRO A 41 -11.85 8.55 19.59
CA PRO A 41 -12.08 9.97 19.84
C PRO A 41 -10.80 10.81 19.84
N GLU A 42 -9.61 10.19 19.88
CA GLU A 42 -8.34 10.91 19.79
C GLU A 42 -8.01 11.40 18.37
N LEU A 43 -8.60 10.82 17.33
CA LEU A 43 -8.36 11.25 15.94
C LEU A 43 -8.98 12.63 15.64
N GLU A 44 -10.06 13.02 16.34
CA GLU A 44 -10.70 14.33 16.15
C GLU A 44 -9.87 15.51 16.69
N ARG A 45 -9.02 15.30 17.69
CA ARG A 45 -8.19 16.39 18.26
C ARG A 45 -7.00 16.79 17.39
N ARG A 46 -6.67 16.01 16.35
CA ARG A 46 -5.56 16.32 15.43
C ARG A 46 -6.02 16.99 14.14
N ARG A 47 -7.33 17.26 13.97
CA ARG A 47 -7.83 18.01 12.83
C ARG A 47 -7.38 19.48 13.01
N PRO A 48 -6.53 20.02 12.12
CA PRO A 48 -6.16 21.44 12.21
C PRO A 48 -7.44 22.27 12.18
N ALA A 49 -7.45 23.39 12.90
CA ALA A 49 -8.53 24.37 12.91
C ALA A 49 -8.63 25.08 11.54
N GLY A 50 -8.92 24.31 10.49
CA GLY A 50 -9.31 24.76 9.16
C GLY A 50 -10.82 24.63 9.07
N GLY A 51 -11.47 25.72 8.65
CA GLY A 51 -12.91 25.86 8.64
C GLY A 51 -13.63 24.66 8.05
N ARG A 52 -14.75 24.32 8.68
CA ARG A 52 -15.76 23.34 8.29
C ARG A 52 -15.81 23.14 6.77
N GLU A 53 -15.01 22.20 6.26
CA GLU A 53 -15.02 21.82 4.85
C GLU A 53 -16.44 21.32 4.57
N SER A 54 -17.13 21.98 3.63
CA SER A 54 -18.47 21.54 3.26
C SER A 54 -18.41 20.12 2.70
N ALA A 55 -19.46 19.32 2.87
CA ALA A 55 -19.48 17.94 2.39
C ALA A 55 -19.14 17.82 0.89
N GLY A 56 -19.55 18.82 0.08
CA GLY A 56 -19.23 18.86 -1.35
C GLY A 56 -17.75 19.15 -1.66
N ASP A 57 -17.04 19.85 -0.80
CA ASP A 57 -15.59 20.05 -0.97
C ASP A 57 -14.81 18.76 -0.65
N LEU A 58 -15.23 18.03 0.39
CA LEU A 58 -14.66 16.73 0.74
C LEU A 58 -14.88 15.67 -0.34
N GLU A 59 -16.09 15.63 -0.92
CA GLU A 59 -16.40 14.72 -2.03
C GLU A 59 -15.55 15.03 -3.28
N GLY A 60 -15.37 16.33 -3.58
CA GLY A 60 -14.47 16.77 -4.65
C GLY A 60 -13.00 16.41 -4.37
N GLN A 61 -12.52 16.54 -3.14
CA GLN A 61 -11.18 16.14 -2.73
C GLN A 61 -10.98 14.61 -2.86
N LEU A 62 -11.96 13.83 -2.43
CA LEU A 62 -11.95 12.38 -2.55
C LEU A 62 -11.88 11.94 -4.01
N GLY A 63 -12.75 12.48 -4.88
CA GLY A 63 -12.73 12.18 -6.31
C GLY A 63 -11.40 12.55 -6.99
N ARG A 64 -10.75 13.64 -6.56
CA ARG A 64 -9.38 13.98 -7.02
C ARG A 64 -8.34 12.95 -6.54
N ALA A 65 -8.43 12.51 -5.29
CA ALA A 65 -7.53 11.48 -4.76
C ALA A 65 -7.72 10.13 -5.48
N GLU A 66 -8.95 9.69 -5.69
CA GLU A 66 -9.29 8.45 -6.39
C GLU A 66 -8.84 8.47 -7.85
N SER A 67 -9.08 9.57 -8.56
CA SER A 67 -8.58 9.72 -9.94
C SER A 67 -7.06 9.76 -9.99
N GLY A 68 -6.40 10.38 -9.02
CA GLY A 68 -4.95 10.34 -8.83
C GLY A 68 -4.42 8.92 -8.61
N LEU A 69 -5.05 8.15 -7.71
CA LEU A 69 -4.68 6.75 -7.45
C LEU A 69 -4.92 5.87 -8.68
N SER A 70 -6.03 6.05 -9.39
CA SER A 70 -6.32 5.35 -10.64
C SER A 70 -5.30 5.67 -11.74
N PHE A 71 -4.87 6.93 -11.83
CA PHE A 71 -3.80 7.34 -12.74
C PHE A 71 -2.46 6.68 -12.36
N LEU A 72 -2.05 6.76 -11.10
CA LEU A 72 -0.81 6.15 -10.61
C LEU A 72 -0.81 4.63 -10.78
N SER A 73 -1.96 4.00 -10.59
CA SER A 73 -2.11 2.55 -10.77
C SER A 73 -1.93 2.14 -12.22
N ARG A 74 -2.49 2.90 -13.17
CA ARG A 74 -2.26 2.67 -14.61
C ARG A 74 -0.81 2.94 -15.02
N LEU A 75 -0.17 3.94 -14.41
CA LEU A 75 1.20 4.34 -14.76
C LEU A 75 2.25 3.35 -14.24
N THR A 76 2.08 2.88 -13.00
CA THR A 76 3.09 2.06 -12.30
C THR A 76 2.71 0.58 -12.24
N GLY A 77 1.50 0.23 -12.67
CA GLY A 77 0.95 -1.12 -12.51
C GLY A 77 0.68 -1.52 -11.05
N ILE A 78 0.90 -0.62 -10.07
CA ILE A 78 0.68 -0.88 -8.65
C ILE A 78 -0.78 -0.57 -8.29
N SER A 79 -1.49 -1.52 -7.70
CA SER A 79 -2.79 -1.27 -7.08
C SER A 79 -2.80 -1.79 -5.66
N ILE A 80 -3.23 -0.93 -4.74
CA ILE A 80 -3.41 -1.27 -3.33
C ILE A 80 -4.82 -1.82 -3.16
N ALA A 81 -4.93 -3.02 -2.59
CA ALA A 81 -6.21 -3.67 -2.33
C ALA A 81 -6.66 -3.44 -0.89
N ASP A 82 -5.75 -3.65 0.07
CA ASP A 82 -6.04 -3.52 1.49
C ASP A 82 -5.00 -2.66 2.19
N TYR A 83 -5.48 -1.82 3.10
CA TYR A 83 -4.67 -1.01 4.00
C TYR A 83 -5.29 -1.02 5.39
N SER A 84 -4.47 -1.30 6.40
CA SER A 84 -4.87 -1.16 7.80
C SER A 84 -3.75 -0.52 8.60
N MET A 85 -4.13 0.26 9.61
CA MET A 85 -3.18 0.93 10.49
C MET A 85 -3.73 0.89 11.91
N ALA A 86 -3.01 0.23 12.81
CA ALA A 86 -3.38 0.13 14.22
C ALA A 86 -2.35 0.85 15.10
N ARG A 87 -2.78 1.39 16.24
CA ARG A 87 -1.84 1.89 17.26
C ARG A 87 -1.23 0.69 17.99
N ALA A 88 0.10 0.67 18.08
CA ALA A 88 0.82 -0.37 18.81
C ALA A 88 1.24 0.17 20.18
N GLN A 89 1.31 -0.73 21.17
CA GLN A 89 1.79 -0.38 22.49
C GLN A 89 3.30 -0.11 22.42
N LEU A 90 3.76 1.01 22.99
CA LEU A 90 5.19 1.23 23.19
C LEU A 90 5.68 0.28 24.31
N PRO A 91 6.62 -0.64 24.06
CA PRO A 91 7.28 -1.36 25.13
C PRO A 91 8.12 -0.37 25.95
N GLY A 92 7.73 -0.11 27.19
CA GLY A 92 8.51 0.70 28.13
C GLY A 92 8.00 2.11 28.45
N SER A 93 6.70 2.40 28.31
CA SER A 93 6.09 3.62 28.91
C SER A 93 5.89 3.46 30.42
N GLY A 94 6.97 3.17 31.14
CA GLY A 94 7.06 3.13 32.59
C GLY A 94 8.35 3.80 33.02
N GLY A 95 8.31 5.12 33.20
CA GLY A 95 9.39 5.85 33.88
C GLY A 95 10.48 6.41 32.97
N SER A 96 10.18 7.47 32.23
CA SER A 96 10.98 8.70 32.23
C SER A 96 10.28 9.72 31.34
N ALA A 97 9.27 10.37 31.91
CA ALA A 97 8.80 11.67 31.45
C ALA A 97 9.92 12.70 31.74
N GLY A 98 10.97 12.64 30.94
CA GLY A 98 12.04 13.61 30.88
C GLY A 98 11.94 14.31 29.53
N GLU A 99 11.22 15.43 29.52
CA GLU A 99 11.38 16.57 28.59
C GLU A 99 11.10 16.38 27.08
N ASN A 100 10.79 15.18 26.56
CA ASN A 100 10.70 14.98 25.10
C ASN A 100 9.42 14.27 24.63
N GLY A 101 8.41 15.05 24.23
CA GLY A 101 7.41 14.76 23.19
C GLY A 101 6.53 13.50 23.30
N LEU A 102 5.30 13.55 22.75
CA LEU A 102 4.46 12.34 22.63
C LEU A 102 5.05 11.41 21.56
N ARG A 103 5.38 10.18 21.96
CA ARG A 103 5.83 9.12 21.05
C ARG A 103 4.71 8.11 20.83
N VAL A 104 4.33 7.89 19.57
CA VAL A 104 3.27 6.93 19.20
C VAL A 104 3.83 5.94 18.19
N LEU A 105 3.75 4.65 18.53
CA LEU A 105 4.07 3.57 17.61
C LEU A 105 2.79 3.14 16.92
N ARG A 106 2.84 3.03 15.59
CA ARG A 106 1.73 2.55 14.77
C ARG A 106 2.22 1.42 13.89
N LYS A 107 1.36 0.43 13.69
CA LYS A 107 1.65 -0.76 12.91
C LYS A 107 0.73 -0.77 11.70
N GLY A 108 1.32 -0.67 10.51
CA GLY A 108 0.64 -0.69 9.24
C GLY A 108 0.76 -2.03 8.56
N ARG A 109 -0.32 -2.47 7.89
CA ARG A 109 -0.29 -3.54 6.91
C ARG A 109 -0.87 -3.02 5.60
N LEU A 110 -0.21 -3.38 4.51
CA LEU A 110 -0.61 -3.01 3.16
C LEU A 110 -0.51 -4.25 2.27
N ALA A 111 -1.56 -4.53 1.51
CA ALA A 111 -1.57 -5.58 0.52
C ALA A 111 -2.02 -5.02 -0.83
N GLY A 112 -1.45 -5.55 -1.90
CA GLY A 112 -1.74 -5.10 -3.25
C GLY A 112 -1.08 -5.98 -4.28
N GLN A 113 -1.08 -5.48 -5.52
CA GLN A 113 -0.46 -6.14 -6.66
C GLN A 113 0.31 -5.10 -7.49
N CYS A 114 1.39 -5.53 -8.09
CA CYS A 114 2.09 -4.81 -9.13
C CYS A 114 2.06 -5.66 -10.41
N HIS A 115 1.38 -5.21 -11.45
CA HIS A 115 1.05 -6.02 -12.62
C HIS A 115 0.37 -7.33 -12.20
N ALA A 116 1.00 -8.48 -12.46
CA ALA A 116 0.51 -9.81 -12.08
C ALA A 116 1.16 -10.36 -10.80
N VAL A 117 1.91 -9.54 -10.04
CA VAL A 117 2.65 -9.97 -8.85
C VAL A 117 2.01 -9.40 -7.58
N PRO A 118 1.39 -10.23 -6.72
CA PRO A 118 0.87 -9.77 -5.44
C PRO A 118 1.99 -9.54 -4.43
N PHE A 119 1.79 -8.53 -3.59
CA PHE A 119 2.68 -8.18 -2.49
C PHE A 119 1.88 -7.91 -1.22
N GLN A 120 2.50 -8.20 -0.08
CA GLN A 120 2.04 -7.83 1.24
C GLN A 120 3.22 -7.23 1.99
N LEU A 121 2.98 -6.19 2.77
CA LEU A 121 4.00 -5.59 3.61
C LEU A 121 3.43 -5.12 4.94
N GLU A 122 4.28 -5.16 5.94
CA GLU A 122 4.01 -4.82 7.31
C GLU A 122 5.10 -3.87 7.78
N PHE A 123 4.72 -2.72 8.33
CA PHE A 123 5.67 -1.71 8.77
C PHE A 123 5.27 -1.12 10.11
N GLN A 124 6.26 -0.66 10.85
CA GLN A 124 6.06 0.06 12.10
C GLN A 124 6.52 1.50 11.92
N LEU A 125 5.65 2.44 12.24
CA LEU A 125 5.87 3.87 12.16
C LEU A 125 5.96 4.45 13.57
N LEU A 126 7.11 5.02 13.91
CA LEU A 126 7.29 5.78 15.14
C LEU A 126 7.07 7.26 14.84
N GLU A 127 5.95 7.79 15.32
CA GLU A 127 5.65 9.22 15.29
C GLU A 127 6.16 9.87 16.57
N MET A 128 6.98 10.91 16.43
CA MET A 128 7.46 11.75 17.53
C MET A 128 6.90 13.16 17.33
N GLN A 129 6.11 13.63 18.29
CA GLN A 129 5.62 15.00 18.31
C GLN A 129 6.45 15.85 19.27
N SER A 130 7.20 16.80 18.73
CA SER A 130 7.82 17.91 19.45
C SER A 130 6.96 19.17 19.30
N GLU A 131 7.16 20.17 20.16
CA GLU A 131 6.43 21.44 20.10
C GLU A 131 6.64 22.19 18.77
N GLU A 132 7.79 21.98 18.11
CA GLU A 132 8.16 22.66 16.85
C GLU A 132 8.05 21.75 15.61
N SER A 133 8.05 20.41 15.76
CA SER A 133 8.01 19.49 14.62
C SER A 133 7.41 18.13 14.95
N SER A 134 6.58 17.62 14.04
CA SER A 134 6.17 16.22 14.00
C SER A 134 7.10 15.47 13.05
N SER A 135 7.80 14.46 13.56
CA SER A 135 8.59 13.55 12.73
C SER A 135 8.00 12.15 12.79
N ALA A 136 8.07 11.43 11.69
CA ALA A 136 7.62 10.05 11.60
C ALA A 136 8.71 9.24 10.89
N ALA A 137 9.10 8.11 11.47
CA ALA A 137 10.15 7.25 10.92
C ALA A 137 9.70 5.79 10.93
N ILE A 138 10.02 5.06 9.87
CA ILE A 138 9.76 3.62 9.79
C ILE A 138 10.83 2.90 10.62
N THR A 139 10.42 2.23 11.70
CA THR A 139 11.32 1.51 12.61
C THR A 139 11.50 0.06 12.21
N ASP A 140 10.52 -0.52 11.54
CA ASP A 140 10.49 -1.92 11.14
C ASP A 140 9.73 -2.03 9.82
N LEU A 141 10.21 -2.88 8.92
CA LEU A 141 9.62 -3.11 7.60
C LEU A 141 9.84 -4.58 7.24
N SER A 142 8.75 -5.29 7.00
CA SER A 142 8.72 -6.66 6.50
C SER A 142 7.89 -6.70 5.23
N ILE A 143 8.41 -7.39 4.22
CA ILE A 143 7.81 -7.46 2.89
C ILE A 143 7.71 -8.93 2.51
N VAL A 144 6.49 -9.36 2.26
CA VAL A 144 6.16 -10.68 1.74
C VAL A 144 5.74 -10.53 0.29
N LEU A 145 6.59 -11.01 -0.61
CA LEU A 145 6.28 -11.11 -2.03
C LEU A 145 6.00 -12.57 -2.36
N GLU A 146 4.94 -12.85 -3.11
CA GLU A 146 4.66 -14.24 -3.50
C GLU A 146 5.85 -14.80 -4.31
N PRO A 147 6.29 -16.05 -4.05
CA PRO A 147 7.53 -16.58 -4.62
C PRO A 147 7.46 -16.67 -6.14
N MET A 148 8.11 -15.72 -6.80
CA MET A 148 8.39 -15.80 -8.23
C MET A 148 9.76 -16.46 -8.44
N GLU A 149 9.99 -17.06 -9.61
CA GLU A 149 11.27 -17.71 -10.00
C GLU A 149 12.48 -16.75 -10.02
N TYR A 150 12.31 -15.48 -9.63
CA TYR A 150 13.32 -14.45 -9.71
C TYR A 150 14.03 -14.24 -8.37
N SER A 151 15.19 -14.90 -8.20
CA SER A 151 16.09 -14.68 -7.06
C SER A 151 16.64 -13.24 -6.95
N ALA A 152 16.42 -12.40 -7.98
CA ALA A 152 16.75 -10.99 -7.94
C ALA A 152 15.74 -10.17 -7.12
N LEU A 153 14.47 -10.60 -7.07
CA LEU A 153 13.42 -9.95 -6.27
C LEU A 153 13.76 -10.04 -4.77
N SER A 154 14.10 -11.24 -4.30
CA SER A 154 14.46 -11.46 -2.90
C SER A 154 15.67 -10.63 -2.45
N ARG A 155 16.65 -10.41 -3.34
CA ARG A 155 17.82 -9.57 -3.05
C ARG A 155 17.48 -8.12 -2.78
N PHE A 156 16.61 -7.50 -3.58
CA PHE A 156 16.24 -6.11 -3.31
C PHE A 156 15.25 -6.01 -2.16
N VAL A 157 14.36 -6.99 -1.97
CA VAL A 157 13.44 -7.06 -0.81
C VAL A 157 14.25 -7.02 0.47
N ALA A 158 15.27 -7.88 0.61
CA ALA A 158 16.15 -7.88 1.78
C ALA A 158 16.84 -6.53 2.00
N ARG A 159 17.32 -5.88 0.93
CA ARG A 159 17.93 -4.53 1.00
C ARG A 159 16.93 -3.44 1.38
N THR A 160 15.67 -3.58 0.98
CA THR A 160 14.63 -2.59 1.31
C THR A 160 14.14 -2.76 2.73
N GLU A 161 14.00 -3.98 3.22
CA GLU A 161 13.78 -4.28 4.64
C GLU A 161 14.92 -3.74 5.51
N GLU A 162 16.19 -3.93 5.10
CA GLU A 162 17.36 -3.41 5.80
C GLU A 162 17.39 -1.88 5.85
N LYS A 163 17.14 -1.21 4.71
CA LYS A 163 17.09 0.26 4.64
C LYS A 163 15.83 0.87 5.24
N ARG A 164 14.79 0.05 5.48
CA ARG A 164 13.45 0.48 5.91
C ARG A 164 12.81 1.51 4.97
N ASP A 165 13.11 1.39 3.67
CA ASP A 165 12.69 2.34 2.65
C ASP A 165 11.59 1.74 1.77
N LEU A 166 10.35 2.11 2.09
CA LEU A 166 9.16 1.68 1.37
C LEU A 166 9.10 2.25 -0.05
N PHE A 167 9.62 3.46 -0.26
CA PHE A 167 9.64 4.08 -1.58
C PHE A 167 10.60 3.35 -2.51
N LEU A 168 11.77 2.98 -1.99
CA LEU A 168 12.74 2.17 -2.72
C LEU A 168 12.13 0.81 -3.13
N PHE A 169 11.29 0.21 -2.31
CA PHE A 169 10.58 -1.03 -2.65
C PHE A 169 9.68 -0.84 -3.86
N PHE A 170 8.74 0.11 -3.82
CA PHE A 170 7.80 0.34 -4.92
C PHE A 170 8.50 0.74 -6.21
N ARG A 171 9.49 1.63 -6.12
CA ARG A 171 10.30 2.05 -7.26
C ARG A 171 11.02 0.85 -7.88
N SER A 172 11.68 0.03 -7.08
CA SER A 172 12.42 -1.13 -7.57
C SER A 172 11.50 -2.18 -8.17
N LEU A 173 10.34 -2.43 -7.55
CA LEU A 173 9.36 -3.40 -8.01
C LEU A 173 8.75 -3.00 -9.36
N HIS A 174 8.33 -1.73 -9.50
CA HIS A 174 7.79 -1.19 -10.75
C HIS A 174 8.79 -1.34 -11.90
N PHE A 175 10.01 -0.83 -11.75
CA PHE A 175 11.04 -0.96 -12.79
C PHE A 175 11.39 -2.41 -13.10
N PHE A 176 11.46 -3.27 -12.08
CA PHE A 176 11.77 -4.68 -12.27
C PHE A 176 10.72 -5.36 -13.16
N LEU A 177 9.44 -5.18 -12.86
CA LEU A 177 8.35 -5.85 -13.57
C LEU A 177 8.15 -5.25 -14.96
N GLU A 178 8.26 -3.93 -15.09
CA GLU A 178 8.23 -3.26 -16.38
C GLU A 178 9.33 -3.81 -17.31
N TRP A 179 10.55 -3.97 -16.79
CA TRP A 179 11.67 -4.53 -17.56
C TRP A 179 11.49 -6.00 -17.92
N CYS A 180 10.85 -6.78 -17.05
CA CYS A 180 10.49 -8.17 -17.34
C CYS A 180 9.52 -8.25 -18.53
N GLU A 181 8.50 -7.40 -18.58
CA GLU A 181 7.56 -7.36 -19.71
C GLU A 181 8.27 -7.01 -21.03
N TYR A 182 9.14 -6.00 -21.03
CA TYR A 182 9.88 -5.62 -22.25
C TYR A 182 10.78 -6.76 -22.76
N ARG A 183 11.48 -7.45 -21.86
CA ARG A 183 12.30 -8.62 -22.24
C ARG A 183 11.44 -9.76 -22.77
N GLN A 184 10.29 -10.03 -22.15
CA GLN A 184 9.39 -11.08 -22.61
C GLN A 184 8.85 -10.79 -24.01
N ARG A 185 8.41 -9.56 -24.28
CA ARG A 185 7.98 -9.12 -25.63
C ARG A 185 9.11 -9.27 -26.64
N THR A 186 10.30 -8.79 -26.30
CA THR A 186 11.50 -8.88 -27.16
C THR A 186 11.83 -10.34 -27.49
N PHE A 187 11.79 -11.22 -26.50
CA PHE A 187 12.05 -12.64 -26.70
C PHE A 187 10.99 -13.33 -27.57
N GLN A 188 9.71 -12.93 -27.44
CA GLN A 188 8.65 -13.40 -28.34
C GLN A 188 8.91 -12.98 -29.79
N TYR A 189 9.35 -11.75 -30.05
CA TYR A 189 9.74 -11.31 -31.39
C TYR A 189 10.86 -12.17 -31.97
N PHE A 190 11.90 -12.48 -31.20
CA PHE A 190 12.99 -13.34 -31.67
C PHE A 190 12.56 -14.80 -31.90
N LYS A 191 11.66 -15.33 -31.08
CA LYS A 191 11.04 -16.66 -31.29
C LYS A 191 10.21 -16.69 -32.57
N LEU A 192 9.47 -15.62 -32.88
CA LEU A 192 8.77 -15.48 -34.15
C LEU A 192 9.76 -15.40 -35.30
N ILE A 193 10.77 -14.52 -35.26
CA ILE A 193 11.76 -14.39 -36.34
C ILE A 193 12.48 -15.72 -36.64
N THR A 194 12.84 -16.50 -35.62
CA THR A 194 13.43 -17.84 -35.83
C THR A 194 12.44 -18.83 -36.43
N ARG A 195 11.17 -18.78 -36.04
CA ARG A 195 10.10 -19.60 -36.65
C ARG A 195 9.83 -19.21 -38.11
N TRP A 196 9.79 -17.91 -38.43
CA TRP A 196 9.65 -17.40 -39.80
C TRP A 196 10.90 -17.66 -40.65
N ALA A 197 12.10 -17.57 -40.08
CA ALA A 197 13.34 -17.94 -40.75
C ALA A 197 13.40 -19.45 -41.08
N CYS A 198 12.87 -20.31 -40.19
CA CYS A 198 12.68 -21.74 -40.46
C CYS A 198 11.64 -22.03 -41.56
N VAL A 199 10.54 -21.26 -41.60
CA VAL A 199 9.51 -21.41 -42.65
C VAL A 199 10.06 -20.96 -44.02
N CYS A 200 10.81 -19.86 -44.09
CA CYS A 200 11.43 -19.39 -45.33
C CYS A 200 12.54 -20.33 -45.85
N THR A 201 13.22 -21.07 -44.98
CA THR A 201 14.22 -22.08 -45.39
C THR A 201 13.59 -23.39 -45.87
N CYS A 202 12.39 -23.75 -45.40
CA CYS A 202 11.67 -24.92 -45.92
C CYS A 202 11.17 -24.75 -47.37
N VAL A 203 10.91 -23.52 -47.82
CA VAL A 203 10.45 -23.25 -49.21
C VAL A 203 11.61 -23.18 -50.23
N ARG A 204 12.88 -23.04 -49.79
CA ARG A 204 14.04 -22.84 -50.69
C ARG A 204 15.16 -23.88 -50.62
N GLY A 205 14.94 -25.03 -49.97
CA GLY A 205 15.94 -26.11 -49.91
C GLY A 205 17.16 -25.78 -49.05
N PRO A 206 17.99 -26.79 -48.71
CA PRO A 206 18.98 -26.67 -47.66
C PRO A 206 20.22 -25.92 -48.16
N ARG A 207 20.37 -24.66 -47.73
CA ARG A 207 21.67 -23.98 -47.74
C ARG A 207 22.11 -23.74 -46.29
N PRO A 208 23.39 -23.93 -45.94
CA PRO A 208 23.88 -23.59 -44.62
C PRO A 208 23.96 -22.07 -44.48
N CYS A 209 23.16 -21.50 -43.57
CA CYS A 209 23.20 -20.08 -43.22
C CYS A 209 24.06 -19.85 -41.94
N PRO A 210 24.74 -18.69 -41.81
CA PRO A 210 25.66 -18.37 -40.72
C PRO A 210 24.95 -17.94 -39.41
N THR A 211 23.71 -18.37 -39.18
CA THR A 211 22.88 -17.93 -38.05
C THR A 211 23.15 -18.65 -36.73
N THR A 212 23.97 -19.71 -36.74
CA THR A 212 24.44 -20.38 -35.51
C THR A 212 25.34 -19.48 -34.65
N ALA A 213 25.98 -18.46 -35.21
CA ALA A 213 26.76 -17.48 -34.45
C ALA A 213 25.88 -16.54 -33.59
N LEU A 214 24.66 -16.21 -34.05
CA LEU A 214 23.74 -15.35 -33.29
C LEU A 214 23.06 -16.09 -32.13
N LEU A 215 22.88 -17.42 -32.23
CA LEU A 215 22.36 -18.24 -31.13
C LEU A 215 23.34 -18.32 -29.95
N GLY A 216 24.64 -18.36 -30.21
CA GLY A 216 25.69 -18.26 -29.18
C GLY A 216 25.68 -16.91 -28.45
N LEU A 217 25.42 -15.83 -29.17
CA LEU A 217 25.26 -14.47 -28.61
C LEU A 217 23.93 -14.27 -27.85
N LEU A 218 22.88 -15.03 -28.19
CA LEU A 218 21.59 -14.96 -27.48
C LEU A 218 21.61 -15.78 -26.17
N PHE A 219 22.36 -16.88 -26.11
CA PHE A 219 22.53 -17.65 -24.88
C PHE A 219 23.39 -16.91 -23.85
N THR A 220 24.36 -16.12 -24.33
CA THR A 220 25.07 -15.16 -23.49
C THR A 220 24.15 -14.03 -23.06
N TRP A 221 23.31 -13.43 -23.92
CA TRP A 221 22.34 -12.39 -23.51
C TRP A 221 21.35 -12.80 -22.40
N ARG A 222 21.02 -14.08 -22.29
CA ARG A 222 20.25 -14.63 -21.17
C ARG A 222 20.97 -14.51 -19.81
N ASN A 223 22.29 -14.30 -19.82
CA ASN A 223 23.19 -14.14 -18.67
C ASN A 223 24.09 -12.87 -18.69
N LEU A 224 24.11 -12.07 -19.77
CA LEU A 224 25.09 -10.96 -20.00
C LEU A 224 24.50 -9.56 -19.99
N LEU A 225 23.49 -9.32 -19.17
CA LEU A 225 23.32 -8.00 -18.55
C LEU A 225 23.15 -8.24 -17.05
N PRO A 226 24.27 -8.27 -16.29
CA PRO A 226 24.19 -8.39 -14.86
C PRO A 226 23.37 -7.22 -14.33
N TRP A 227 22.51 -7.53 -13.36
CA TRP A 227 21.75 -6.56 -12.56
C TRP A 227 22.62 -5.45 -11.96
N SER A 228 23.95 -5.59 -12.01
CA SER A 228 24.94 -4.57 -11.70
C SER A 228 24.74 -3.23 -12.44
N VAL A 229 24.11 -3.20 -13.62
CA VAL A 229 23.82 -1.94 -14.33
C VAL A 229 22.63 -1.19 -13.70
N ILE A 230 21.64 -1.92 -13.16
CA ILE A 230 20.51 -1.32 -12.43
C ILE A 230 20.97 -0.93 -11.02
N ASP A 231 21.88 -1.70 -10.42
CA ASP A 231 22.59 -1.35 -9.17
C ASP A 231 23.48 -0.09 -9.30
N GLN A 232 23.87 0.33 -10.52
CA GLN A 232 24.69 1.54 -10.72
C GLN A 232 23.93 2.80 -11.15
N GLN A 233 22.68 2.68 -11.61
CA GLN A 233 21.87 3.84 -12.02
C GLN A 233 20.71 4.17 -11.07
N VAL A 234 20.41 3.30 -10.11
CA VAL A 234 19.25 3.45 -9.20
C VAL A 234 19.67 3.75 -7.75
N PHE A 235 20.98 3.81 -7.46
CA PHE A 235 21.53 4.22 -6.17
C PHE A 235 21.93 5.70 -6.16
#